data_AF-A0A1V5HRA6-F1
#
_entry.id   AF-A0A1V5HRA6-F1
#
_cell.length_a   1.000
_cell.length_b   1.000
_cell.length_c   1.000
_cell.angle_alpha   90.00
_cell.angle_beta   90.00
_cell.angle_gamma   90.00
#
_symmetry.space_group_name_H-M   'P 1'
#
loop_
_entity.id
_entity.type
_entity.pdbx_description
1 polymer ?
#
loop_
_entity_poly.entity_id
_entity_poly.type
_entity_poly.pdbx_seq_one_letter_code
_entity_poly.pdbx_strand_id
1 'polypeptide(L)'
;MDLPKALDTLAQRALTMPGAMCGYWGMCGAVASLGASFSILHGVGPISNDAYYKDDMEFTSRVIHRMSEIGGPRCCKRNANLSISEAVAFAKEKYGVNIPCAITPCTFFSQNPTCLKEKCPFYPGAH
;
A
#
# COMPACT_ATOMS: atom_id res chain seq x y z
N MET A 1 -12.44 13.36 -13.12
CA MET A 1 -11.00 13.51 -12.83
C MET A 1 -10.22 13.43 -14.13
N ASP A 2 -9.16 14.23 -14.26
CA ASP A 2 -8.15 14.08 -15.32
C ASP A 2 -7.14 13.00 -14.89
N LEU A 3 -7.24 11.82 -15.50
CA LEU A 3 -6.44 10.65 -15.12
C LEU A 3 -4.94 10.81 -15.43
N PRO A 4 -4.52 11.25 -16.63
CA PRO A 4 -3.11 11.54 -16.90
C PRO A 4 -2.50 12.48 -15.85
N LYS A 5 -3.17 13.59 -15.56
CA LYS A 5 -2.69 14.54 -14.55
C LYS A 5 -2.61 13.94 -13.14
N ALA A 6 -3.58 13.10 -12.77
CA ALA A 6 -3.59 12.41 -11.48
C ALA A 6 -2.40 11.44 -11.36
N LEU A 7 -2.10 10.68 -12.42
CA LEU A 7 -0.95 9.77 -12.45
C LEU A 7 0.38 10.51 -12.40
N ASP A 8 0.52 11.62 -13.11
CA ASP A 8 1.72 12.47 -13.05
C ASP A 8 1.92 13.05 -11.64
N THR A 9 0.84 13.52 -11.01
CA THR A 9 0.88 14.02 -9.63
C THR A 9 1.29 12.92 -8.66
N LEU A 10 0.76 11.71 -8.82
CA LEU A 10 1.13 10.56 -8.00
C LEU A 10 2.61 10.20 -8.19
N ALA A 11 3.09 10.16 -9.43
CA ALA A 11 4.50 9.90 -9.72
C ALA A 11 5.42 10.95 -9.10
N GLN A 12 5.09 12.24 -9.23
CA GLN A 12 5.84 13.33 -8.60
C GLN A 12 5.92 13.17 -7.08
N ARG A 13 4.79 12.87 -6.41
CA ARG A 13 4.79 12.60 -4.95
C ARG A 13 5.64 11.39 -4.61
N ALA A 14 5.45 10.28 -5.32
CA ALA A 14 6.11 9.02 -5.03
C ALA A 14 7.63 9.07 -5.26
N LEU A 15 8.11 9.83 -6.24
CA LEU A 15 9.54 9.98 -6.53
C LEU A 15 10.31 10.75 -5.45
N THR A 16 9.62 11.51 -4.59
CA THR A 16 10.26 12.20 -3.46
C THR A 16 10.49 11.28 -2.25
N MET A 17 9.90 10.08 -2.25
CA MET A 17 10.08 9.10 -1.19
C MET A 17 11.49 8.50 -1.24
N PRO A 18 12.26 8.49 -0.13
CA PRO A 18 13.57 7.87 -0.15
C PRO A 18 13.48 6.34 -0.16
N GLY A 19 14.61 5.73 -0.46
CA GLY A 19 14.77 4.28 -0.32
C GLY A 19 14.55 3.81 1.13
N ALA A 20 13.99 2.62 1.27
CA ALA A 20 13.90 1.90 2.55
C ALA A 20 13.10 2.61 3.67
N MET A 21 12.12 3.47 3.33
CA MET A 21 11.27 4.16 4.31
C MET A 21 10.70 3.25 5.42
N CYS A 22 10.31 2.00 5.09
CA CYS A 22 9.75 1.10 6.09
C CYS A 22 10.76 0.74 7.19
N GLY A 23 12.05 0.68 6.87
CA GLY A 23 13.11 0.40 7.84
C GLY A 23 13.62 1.65 8.55
N TYR A 24 13.70 2.79 7.84
CA TYR A 24 14.23 4.02 8.43
C TYR A 24 13.19 4.86 9.16
N TRP A 25 11.93 4.83 8.73
CA TRP A 25 10.88 5.74 9.17
C TRP A 25 9.62 5.04 9.67
N GLY A 26 9.62 3.70 9.71
CA GLY A 26 8.46 2.92 10.15
C GLY A 26 7.25 2.98 9.21
N MET A 27 7.37 3.62 8.03
CA MET A 27 6.29 3.81 7.07
C MET A 27 6.66 3.26 5.71
N CYS A 28 5.81 2.40 5.13
CA CYS A 28 6.10 1.80 3.83
C CYS A 28 5.73 2.72 2.66
N GLY A 29 6.64 2.89 1.70
CA GLY A 29 6.38 3.68 0.49
C GLY A 29 5.21 3.17 -0.36
N ALA A 30 4.90 1.86 -0.34
CA ALA A 30 3.72 1.33 -1.03
C ALA A 30 2.41 1.82 -0.39
N VAL A 31 2.38 1.91 0.94
CA VAL A 31 1.24 2.45 1.69
C VAL A 31 1.11 3.93 1.43
N ALA A 32 2.22 4.68 1.52
CA ALA A 32 2.24 6.11 1.25
C ALA A 32 1.80 6.43 -0.19
N SER A 33 2.18 5.61 -1.17
CA SER A 33 1.75 5.78 -2.57
C SER A 33 0.24 5.59 -2.73
N LEU A 34 -0.34 4.55 -2.12
CA LEU A 34 -1.78 4.32 -2.23
C LEU A 34 -2.58 5.33 -1.40
N GLY A 35 -2.09 5.75 -0.23
CA GLY A 35 -2.67 6.87 0.51
C GLY A 35 -2.63 8.17 -0.31
N ALA A 36 -1.52 8.46 -0.99
CA ALA A 36 -1.43 9.59 -1.90
C ALA A 36 -2.41 9.46 -3.09
N SER A 37 -2.66 8.24 -3.57
CA SER A 37 -3.64 8.01 -4.64
C SER A 37 -5.07 8.30 -4.17
N PHE A 38 -5.46 7.88 -2.95
CA PHE A 38 -6.75 8.24 -2.37
C PHE A 38 -6.87 9.76 -2.14
N SER A 39 -5.81 10.39 -1.64
CA SER A 39 -5.78 11.85 -1.48
C SER A 39 -6.00 12.58 -2.82
N ILE A 40 -5.40 12.10 -3.92
CA ILE A 40 -5.61 12.67 -5.25
C ILE A 40 -7.05 12.42 -5.72
N LEU A 41 -7.59 11.21 -5.50
CA LEU A 41 -8.97 10.83 -5.84
C LEU A 41 -10.00 11.73 -5.15
N HIS A 42 -9.80 12.00 -3.87
CA HIS A 42 -10.72 12.78 -3.05
C HIS A 42 -10.44 14.28 -3.08
N GLY A 43 -9.33 14.73 -3.67
CA GLY A 43 -8.90 16.13 -3.61
C GLY A 43 -8.45 16.57 -2.21
N VAL A 44 -8.02 15.63 -1.37
CA VAL A 44 -7.51 15.90 -0.02
C VAL A 44 -6.15 16.58 -0.10
N GLY A 45 -6.01 17.69 0.63
CA GLY A 45 -4.79 18.46 0.76
C GLY A 45 -4.39 18.67 2.23
N PRO A 46 -3.31 19.43 2.50
CA PRO A 46 -2.73 19.58 3.84
C PRO A 46 -3.66 20.19 4.90
N ILE A 47 -4.68 20.94 4.47
CA ILE A 47 -5.64 21.62 5.35
C ILE A 47 -7.07 21.05 5.23
N SER A 48 -7.23 19.91 4.54
CA SER A 48 -8.52 19.22 4.46
C SER A 48 -8.96 18.71 5.84
N ASN A 49 -10.24 18.89 6.15
CA ASN A 49 -10.85 18.47 7.42
C ASN A 49 -12.15 17.68 7.21
N ASP A 50 -12.34 17.15 6.01
CA ASP A 50 -13.50 16.36 5.62
C ASP A 50 -13.36 14.87 6.03
N ALA A 51 -14.34 14.06 5.63
CA ALA A 51 -14.34 12.63 5.89
C ALA A 51 -13.21 11.90 5.15
N TYR A 52 -12.80 12.38 3.97
CA TYR A 52 -11.82 11.70 3.14
C TYR A 52 -10.41 11.79 3.72
N TYR A 53 -10.07 12.89 4.40
CA TYR A 53 -8.82 12.93 5.19
C TYR A 53 -8.75 11.79 6.21
N LYS A 54 -9.87 11.52 6.91
CA LYS A 54 -9.92 10.43 7.90
C LYS A 54 -9.82 9.07 7.22
N ASP A 55 -10.48 8.89 6.07
CA ASP A 55 -10.42 7.64 5.32
C ASP A 55 -8.99 7.35 4.81
N ASP A 56 -8.27 8.35 4.30
CA ASP A 56 -6.87 8.21 3.86
C ASP A 56 -5.96 7.75 5.01
N MET A 57 -6.16 8.34 6.20
CA MET A 57 -5.43 7.98 7.43
C MET A 57 -5.81 6.58 7.94
N GLU A 58 -7.10 6.23 7.88
CA GLU A 58 -7.60 4.91 8.28
C GLU A 58 -7.05 3.81 7.38
N PHE A 59 -7.10 3.99 6.05
CA PHE A 59 -6.50 3.08 5.09
C PHE A 59 -5.03 2.84 5.42
N THR A 60 -4.27 3.92 5.61
CA THR A 60 -2.84 3.85 5.94
C THR A 60 -2.62 3.06 7.23
N SER A 61 -3.41 3.33 8.27
CA SER A 61 -3.33 2.65 9.57
C SER A 61 -3.58 1.14 9.46
N ARG A 62 -4.65 0.74 8.75
CA ARG A 62 -5.01 -0.69 8.55
C ARG A 62 -3.87 -1.47 7.90
N VAL A 63 -3.27 -0.91 6.84
CA VAL A 63 -2.19 -1.59 6.14
C VAL A 63 -0.93 -1.70 7.01
N ILE A 64 -0.56 -0.62 7.70
CA ILE A 64 0.62 -0.63 8.58
C ILE A 64 0.42 -1.61 9.74
N HIS A 65 -0.79 -1.69 10.30
CA HIS A 65 -1.13 -2.67 11.32
C HIS A 65 -0.91 -4.10 10.80
N ARG A 66 -1.45 -4.45 9.64
CA ARG A 66 -1.25 -5.78 9.03
C ARG A 66 0.21 -6.08 8.70
N MET A 67 0.99 -5.08 8.29
CA MET A 67 2.44 -5.22 8.12
C MET A 67 3.15 -5.49 9.45
N SER A 68 2.70 -4.86 10.54
CA SER A 68 3.28 -5.02 11.87
C SER A 68 3.06 -6.42 12.45
N GLU A 69 1.93 -7.05 12.16
CA GLU A 69 1.64 -8.43 12.58
C GLU A 69 2.56 -9.46 11.92
N ILE A 70 2.94 -9.21 10.66
CA ILE A 70 3.86 -10.10 9.91
C ILE A 70 5.32 -9.83 10.30
N GLY A 71 5.69 -8.55 10.41
CA GLY A 71 7.05 -8.12 10.71
C GLY A 71 8.11 -8.56 9.68
N GLY A 72 9.33 -8.75 10.19
CA GLY A 72 10.48 -9.21 9.42
C GLY A 72 11.16 -8.15 8.55
N PRO A 73 12.18 -8.55 7.77
CA PRO A 73 12.96 -7.62 6.95
C PRO A 73 12.12 -7.01 5.82
N ARG A 74 12.56 -5.84 5.34
CA ARG A 74 11.95 -5.11 4.22
C ARG A 74 11.72 -6.05 3.04
N CYS A 75 10.49 -6.06 2.52
CA CYS A 75 10.16 -6.71 1.25
C CYS A 75 9.14 -5.88 0.47
N CYS A 76 9.57 -5.22 -0.61
CA CYS A 76 8.67 -4.39 -1.44
C CYS A 76 7.54 -5.20 -2.08
N LYS A 77 7.77 -6.49 -2.40
CA LYS A 77 6.75 -7.35 -3.03
C LYS A 77 5.64 -7.70 -2.04
N ARG A 78 5.99 -8.15 -0.83
CA ARG A 78 5.03 -8.42 0.25
C ARG A 78 4.23 -7.16 0.56
N ASN A 79 4.93 -6.04 0.77
CA ASN A 79 4.28 -4.83 1.22
C ASN A 79 3.38 -4.21 0.14
N ALA A 80 3.78 -4.25 -1.14
CA ALA A 80 2.93 -3.81 -2.24
C ALA A 80 1.65 -4.65 -2.34
N ASN A 81 1.76 -5.99 -2.26
CA ASN A 81 0.60 -6.86 -2.32
C ASN A 81 -0.36 -6.61 -1.14
N LEU A 82 0.15 -6.41 0.08
CA LEU A 82 -0.70 -6.04 1.23
C LEU A 82 -1.43 -4.73 0.98
N SER A 83 -0.70 -3.69 0.56
CA SER A 83 -1.30 -2.37 0.33
C SER A 83 -2.35 -2.39 -0.77
N ILE A 84 -2.12 -3.10 -1.88
CA ILE A 84 -3.09 -3.24 -2.98
C ILE A 84 -4.32 -4.03 -2.52
N SER A 85 -4.12 -5.15 -1.82
CA SER A 85 -5.23 -5.99 -1.33
C SER A 85 -6.14 -5.19 -0.41
N GLU A 86 -5.54 -4.46 0.53
CA GLU A 86 -6.28 -3.63 1.47
C GLU A 86 -6.93 -2.45 0.77
N ALA A 87 -6.29 -1.82 -0.23
CA ALA A 87 -6.89 -0.70 -0.95
C ALA A 87 -8.15 -1.12 -1.70
N VAL A 88 -8.15 -2.33 -2.28
CA VAL A 88 -9.33 -2.90 -2.94
C VAL A 88 -10.43 -3.21 -1.93
N ALA A 89 -10.09 -3.82 -0.80
CA ALA A 89 -11.05 -4.11 0.27
C ALA A 89 -11.65 -2.81 0.84
N PHE A 90 -10.81 -1.82 1.11
CA PHE A 90 -11.18 -0.51 1.64
C PHE A 90 -12.07 0.25 0.66
N ALA A 91 -11.74 0.26 -0.64
CA ALA A 91 -12.57 0.92 -1.66
C ALA A 91 -13.96 0.27 -1.79
N LYS A 92 -14.04 -1.05 -1.64
CA LYS A 92 -15.32 -1.77 -1.60
C LYS A 92 -16.13 -1.43 -0.35
N GLU A 93 -15.49 -1.45 0.81
CA GLU A 93 -16.12 -1.19 2.11
C GLU A 93 -16.63 0.25 2.23
N LYS A 94 -15.79 1.24 1.90
CA LYS A 94 -16.09 2.66 2.09
C LYS A 94 -16.90 3.28 0.96
N TYR A 95 -16.63 2.86 -0.27
CA TYR A 95 -17.14 3.53 -1.48
C TYR A 95 -18.02 2.62 -2.35
N GLY A 96 -18.20 1.36 -1.98
CA GLY A 96 -18.97 0.39 -2.78
C GLY A 96 -18.33 0.04 -4.13
N VAL A 97 -17.06 0.41 -4.34
CA VAL A 97 -16.36 0.22 -5.61
C VAL A 97 -15.75 -1.18 -5.66
N ASN A 98 -16.22 -2.01 -6.59
CA ASN A 98 -15.67 -3.34 -6.82
C ASN A 98 -14.53 -3.29 -7.84
N ILE A 99 -13.30 -3.49 -7.38
CA ILE A 99 -12.11 -3.56 -8.23
C ILE A 99 -11.69 -5.04 -8.33
N PRO A 100 -11.58 -5.62 -9.54
CA PRO A 100 -11.01 -6.95 -9.70
C PRO A 100 -9.57 -6.99 -9.16
N CYS A 101 -9.31 -7.87 -8.21
CA CYS A 101 -8.00 -8.03 -7.60
C CYS A 101 -7.64 -9.50 -7.52
N ALA A 102 -6.60 -9.89 -8.26
CA ALA A 102 -6.04 -11.23 -8.22
C ALA A 102 -4.59 -11.12 -7.75
N ILE A 103 -4.36 -11.37 -6.47
CA ILE A 103 -3.00 -11.46 -5.93
C ILE A 103 -2.51 -12.89 -6.15
N THR A 104 -1.57 -13.04 -7.07
CA THR A 104 -0.93 -14.33 -7.31
C THR A 104 0.15 -14.61 -6.24
N PRO A 105 0.45 -15.90 -5.98
CA PRO A 105 1.59 -16.26 -5.16
C PRO A 105 2.87 -15.59 -5.64
N CYS A 106 3.69 -15.11 -4.70
CA CYS A 106 4.95 -14.44 -4.99
C CYS A 106 5.91 -15.41 -5.70
N THR A 107 6.53 -14.97 -6.78
CA THR A 107 7.55 -15.73 -7.54
C THR A 107 8.98 -15.26 -7.27
N PHE A 108 9.15 -14.20 -6.48
CA PHE A 108 10.46 -13.57 -6.20
C PHE A 108 11.16 -14.13 -4.95
N PHE A 109 10.56 -15.11 -4.26
CA PHE A 109 11.07 -15.59 -2.96
C PHE A 109 12.48 -16.17 -3.05
N SER A 110 12.85 -16.80 -4.16
CA SER A 110 14.18 -17.40 -4.40
C SER A 110 15.27 -16.35 -4.62
N GLN A 111 14.89 -15.13 -5.02
CA GLN A 111 15.80 -14.01 -5.31
C GLN A 111 15.97 -13.06 -4.12
N ASN A 112 15.28 -13.31 -3.00
CA ASN A 112 15.39 -12.51 -1.79
C ASN A 112 16.08 -13.32 -0.68
N PRO A 113 17.37 -13.07 -0.38
CA PRO A 113 18.12 -13.75 0.68
C PRO A 113 17.48 -13.62 2.07
N THR A 114 16.66 -12.59 2.26
CA THR A 114 15.97 -12.30 3.53
C THR A 114 14.47 -12.63 3.46
N CYS A 115 14.05 -13.48 2.52
CA CYS A 115 12.66 -13.89 2.39
C CYS A 115 12.17 -14.58 3.68
N LEU A 116 10.94 -14.23 4.10
CA LEU A 116 10.27 -14.85 5.24
C LEU A 116 9.69 -16.24 4.94
N LYS A 117 9.66 -16.64 3.66
CA LYS A 117 9.12 -17.92 3.17
C LYS A 117 7.77 -18.25 3.83
N GLU A 118 7.67 -19.32 4.60
CA GLU A 118 6.44 -19.83 5.22
C GLU A 118 5.76 -18.80 6.15
N LYS A 119 6.49 -17.81 6.66
CA LYS A 119 5.93 -16.70 7.45
C LYS A 119 5.37 -15.55 6.59
N CYS A 120 5.52 -15.61 5.26
CA CYS A 120 4.99 -14.62 4.33
C CYS A 120 3.66 -15.09 3.75
N PRO A 121 2.58 -14.29 3.82
CA PRO A 121 1.25 -14.70 3.34
C PRO A 121 1.17 -14.87 1.80
N PHE A 122 2.20 -14.44 1.07
CA PHE A 122 2.27 -14.58 -0.39
C PHE A 122 3.28 -15.64 -0.82
N TYR A 123 3.89 -16.39 0.10
CA TYR A 123 4.80 -17.48 -0.29
C TYR A 123 3.97 -18.67 -0.80
N PRO A 124 4.31 -19.26 -1.97
CA PRO A 124 3.52 -20.36 -2.52
C PRO A 124 3.37 -21.58 -1.61
N GLY A 125 4.33 -21.82 -0.71
CA GLY A 125 4.30 -22.94 0.25
C GLY A 125 3.72 -22.59 1.62
N ALA A 126 3.03 -21.45 1.77
CA ALA A 126 2.43 -21.03 3.05
C ALA A 126 1.01 -21.60 3.28
N HIS A 127 0.63 -22.66 2.55
CA HIS A 127 -0.69 -23.30 2.60
C HIS A 127 -0.58 -24.79 2.89
#